data_AF-A0A225WYX9-F1
#
_entry.id   AF-A0A225WYX9-F1
#
_cell.length_a   1.000
_cell.length_b   1.000
_cell.length_c   1.000
_cell.angle_alpha   90.00
_cell.angle_beta   90.00
_cell.angle_gamma   90.00
#
_symmetry.space_group_name_H-M   'P 1'
#
loop_
_entity.id
_entity.type
_entity.pdbx_description
1 polymer ?
#
loop_
_entity_poly.entity_id
_entity_poly.type
_entity_poly.pdbx_seq_one_letter_code
_entity_poly.pdbx_strand_id
1 'polypeptide(L)'
;MPESQEGDPHFSASLTSDDTPATTKIAAFSRSDRASPFESSISPVNLSTPKLTPTPADDIFSPEASTATTNTQASVKRKIVSSSLSDLPSGKQKQKTSSESSNSPSQKMSTPRAKKRKRGISSPDNRFSPRETGIADPLTPRPPARRSTRSAQSTPSTPQVRTRTRTLAPVPSQRIYASRSRTLFKYKFEFCLTGFMKTGEDSLKELIEGHGGKIPERYQDVLFKNNPKAVVIATPVSWRKRKFMQAIACGIPVVHTDWIRDCIAAGYVKPFDGYQVPTGYSVTTRKFECFPPTELHIFKDYSFGIASDVSQMSKAEAKDKSNLMTFILMACGADAVYEDTFDVDIVLCDEYTPTCRYYKKRHHLPVKDFHLMNTMVTQELLDPHETGFELQRVGSEDVSSASAEIGDNDKTTLKLYTGELVMADISGGAAEHYLLFNVCEILSIHVSGRKDEGSQSKRKDSNDSCVMLHVGLLKREPYNPKLSKSPVKELEISSSQVKRRVVAISKEDYGTLKYKDESIYYLEDASEPDKLFVSEQKWLTQ
;
A
#
# COMPACT_ATOMS: atom_id res chain seq x y z
N MET A 1 -7.89 8.44 -14.01
CA MET A 1 -6.52 8.59 -14.59
C MET A 1 -5.67 7.41 -14.13
N PRO A 2 -5.16 6.56 -15.04
CA PRO A 2 -4.06 5.67 -14.67
C PRO A 2 -2.84 6.53 -14.32
N GLU A 3 -2.05 6.10 -13.34
CA GLU A 3 -0.74 6.69 -13.04
C GLU A 3 0.00 6.88 -14.37
N SER A 4 0.36 8.14 -14.66
CA SER A 4 1.15 8.50 -15.83
C SER A 4 2.34 7.55 -15.91
N GLN A 5 2.41 6.77 -16.99
CA GLN A 5 3.62 6.06 -17.37
C GLN A 5 4.72 7.13 -17.50
N GLU A 6 5.61 7.20 -16.51
CA GLU A 6 6.86 7.92 -16.64
C GLU A 6 7.63 7.28 -17.80
N GLY A 7 7.93 8.10 -18.81
CA GLY A 7 8.58 7.66 -20.03
C GLY A 7 9.97 7.09 -19.77
N ASP A 8 10.29 6.00 -20.46
CA ASP A 8 11.63 5.43 -20.54
C ASP A 8 12.65 6.50 -20.97
N PRO A 9 13.82 6.62 -20.30
CA PRO A 9 14.90 7.43 -20.84
C PRO A 9 15.52 6.72 -22.05
N HIS A 10 15.44 7.39 -23.20
CA HIS A 10 16.20 7.07 -24.40
C HIS A 10 17.72 7.07 -24.09
N PHE A 11 18.34 5.90 -24.06
CA PHE A 11 19.80 5.79 -24.10
C PHE A 11 20.29 6.06 -25.52
N SER A 12 20.94 7.21 -25.71
CA SER A 12 21.70 7.56 -26.91
C SER A 12 23.11 7.96 -26.49
N ALA A 13 24.06 7.03 -26.57
CA ALA A 13 25.48 7.34 -26.75
C ALA A 13 26.23 6.07 -27.16
N SER A 14 26.40 5.91 -28.46
CA SER A 14 27.40 5.03 -29.05
C SER A 14 28.79 5.64 -28.85
N LEU A 15 29.72 4.92 -28.24
CA LEU A 15 31.14 5.02 -28.56
C LEU A 15 31.75 3.61 -28.57
N THR A 16 32.37 3.35 -29.71
CA THR A 16 33.07 2.15 -30.14
C THR A 16 34.41 1.96 -29.43
N SER A 17 34.75 0.74 -29.05
CA SER A 17 36.11 0.22 -29.18
C SER A 17 36.12 -1.31 -29.06
N ASP A 18 36.91 -1.91 -29.94
CA ASP A 18 37.05 -3.32 -30.24
C ASP A 18 37.67 -4.18 -29.11
N ASP A 19 37.44 -5.49 -29.30
CA ASP A 19 38.34 -6.62 -29.12
C ASP A 19 38.25 -7.58 -27.91
N THR A 20 38.08 -8.85 -28.34
CA THR A 20 38.45 -10.16 -27.76
C THR A 20 37.55 -10.85 -26.71
N PRO A 21 37.13 -12.12 -26.95
CA PRO A 21 36.31 -12.89 -26.02
C PRO A 21 37.17 -13.76 -25.09
N ALA A 22 37.04 -13.55 -23.78
CA ALA A 22 37.57 -14.45 -22.76
C ALA A 22 36.45 -15.36 -22.22
N THR A 23 36.52 -16.63 -22.59
CA THR A 23 35.73 -17.75 -22.09
C THR A 23 35.80 -17.82 -20.56
N THR A 24 34.69 -17.60 -19.85
CA THR A 24 34.60 -17.86 -18.40
C THR A 24 33.67 -19.03 -18.13
N LYS A 25 34.29 -20.17 -17.76
CA LYS A 25 33.60 -21.34 -17.20
C LYS A 25 33.09 -20.97 -15.80
N ILE A 26 31.78 -21.09 -15.58
CA ILE A 26 31.20 -21.03 -14.24
C ILE A 26 31.29 -22.44 -13.66
N ALA A 27 32.18 -22.63 -12.68
CA ALA A 27 32.26 -23.82 -11.86
C ALA A 27 31.21 -23.73 -10.74
N ALA A 28 30.41 -24.79 -10.59
CA ALA A 28 29.50 -24.96 -9.49
C ALA A 28 30.27 -25.06 -8.16
N PHE A 29 29.93 -24.21 -7.20
CA PHE A 29 30.44 -24.33 -5.83
C PHE A 29 29.53 -25.26 -5.01
N SER A 30 30.13 -26.36 -4.57
CA SER A 30 29.57 -27.32 -3.62
C SER A 30 29.52 -26.72 -2.22
N ARG A 31 28.37 -26.89 -1.54
CA ARG A 31 28.15 -26.59 -0.12
C ARG A 31 28.90 -27.61 0.74
N SER A 32 30.02 -27.23 1.35
CA SER A 32 30.54 -27.82 2.60
C SER A 32 31.57 -26.86 3.20
N ASP A 33 31.59 -26.77 4.53
CA ASP A 33 32.57 -26.03 5.35
C ASP A 33 32.39 -24.52 5.46
N ARG A 34 31.51 -24.10 6.38
CA ARG A 34 31.60 -22.78 7.03
C ARG A 34 32.15 -22.95 8.44
N ALA A 35 33.32 -22.36 8.68
CA ALA A 35 33.86 -22.12 10.00
C ALA A 35 33.09 -20.98 10.71
N SER A 36 32.86 -21.13 12.01
CA SER A 36 32.26 -20.12 12.88
C SER A 36 33.17 -18.89 13.05
N PRO A 37 32.65 -17.65 13.01
CA PRO A 37 33.41 -16.49 13.46
C PRO A 37 33.00 -16.08 14.88
N PHE A 38 34.03 -16.08 15.74
CA PHE A 38 34.32 -15.15 16.84
C PHE A 38 33.19 -14.32 17.47
N GLU A 39 33.06 -14.54 18.78
CA GLU A 39 32.50 -13.62 19.77
C GLU A 39 33.06 -12.19 19.59
N SER A 40 32.15 -11.23 19.46
CA SER A 40 32.46 -9.80 19.61
C SER A 40 31.49 -9.23 20.62
N SER A 41 31.92 -9.23 21.88
CA SER A 41 31.29 -8.54 22.99
C SER A 41 31.28 -7.03 22.72
N ILE A 42 30.11 -6.47 22.43
CA ILE A 42 29.86 -5.04 22.53
C ILE A 42 28.70 -4.85 23.49
N SER A 43 29.03 -4.44 24.71
CA SER A 43 28.07 -4.08 25.74
C SER A 43 27.24 -2.86 25.30
N PRO A 44 25.93 -2.83 25.57
CA PRO A 44 25.11 -1.66 25.28
C PRO A 44 25.47 -0.51 26.24
N VAL A 45 25.66 0.68 25.67
CA VAL A 45 25.78 1.94 26.38
C VAL A 45 24.41 2.31 26.95
N ASN A 46 24.24 2.15 28.26
CA ASN A 46 23.08 2.67 28.99
C ASN A 46 23.12 4.20 29.01
N LEU A 47 22.18 4.84 28.29
CA LEU A 47 21.89 6.27 28.45
C LEU A 47 21.05 6.46 29.72
N SER A 48 21.74 6.86 30.79
CA SER A 48 21.15 7.19 32.08
C SER A 48 20.21 8.40 31.96
N THR A 49 18.93 8.16 32.22
CA THR A 49 17.93 9.21 32.48
C THR A 49 18.22 9.87 33.83
N PRO A 50 18.21 11.20 33.98
CA PRO A 50 18.38 11.85 35.27
C PRO A 50 17.12 11.64 36.13
N LYS A 51 17.28 10.84 37.18
CA LYS A 51 16.29 10.60 38.23
C LYS A 51 16.28 11.81 39.17
N LEU A 52 15.16 12.54 39.21
CA LEU A 52 14.92 13.57 40.21
C LEU A 52 14.61 12.91 41.56
N THR A 53 15.46 13.22 42.54
CA THR A 53 15.32 12.87 43.95
C THR A 53 14.37 13.84 44.65
N PRO A 54 13.41 13.36 45.46
CA PRO A 54 12.89 14.12 46.59
C PRO A 54 13.46 13.57 47.90
N THR A 55 14.02 14.46 48.71
CA THR A 55 14.49 14.23 50.09
C THR A 55 13.29 14.34 51.06
N PRO A 56 13.32 13.68 52.23
CA PRO A 56 12.12 13.28 52.98
C PRO A 56 11.74 14.26 54.09
N ALA A 57 10.52 14.10 54.61
CA ALA A 57 10.14 14.53 55.94
C ALA A 57 9.41 13.38 56.65
N ASP A 58 10.03 12.94 57.74
CA ASP A 58 9.53 12.36 59.00
C ASP A 58 8.01 12.60 59.26
N ASP A 59 7.22 11.80 59.99
CA ASP A 59 7.51 10.81 61.01
C ASP A 59 6.19 10.14 61.50
N ILE A 60 6.32 9.01 62.22
CA ILE A 60 5.43 8.47 63.29
C ILE A 60 4.01 7.93 62.91
N PHE A 61 3.85 6.60 62.85
CA PHE A 61 3.11 5.76 63.84
C PHE A 61 2.95 4.32 63.31
N SER A 62 3.69 3.39 63.92
CA SER A 62 3.30 1.97 64.07
C SER A 62 2.78 1.80 65.51
N PRO A 63 1.98 0.76 65.85
CA PRO A 63 2.58 -0.57 66.04
C PRO A 63 1.68 -1.80 65.74
N GLU A 64 2.35 -2.95 65.73
CA GLU A 64 1.90 -4.32 66.09
C GLU A 64 1.00 -5.10 65.09
N ALA A 65 1.22 -6.38 64.76
CA ALA A 65 2.07 -7.42 65.34
C ALA A 65 2.27 -8.60 64.34
N SER A 66 3.41 -9.31 64.50
CA SER A 66 3.59 -10.80 64.51
C SER A 66 3.05 -11.65 63.33
N THR A 67 3.75 -12.59 62.68
CA THR A 67 4.78 -13.59 63.08
C THR A 67 5.28 -14.27 61.78
N ALA A 68 6.59 -14.43 61.55
CA ALA A 68 7.38 -15.69 61.66
C ALA A 68 6.95 -16.83 60.68
N THR A 69 7.77 -17.61 59.97
CA THR A 69 9.20 -17.99 60.10
C THR A 69 9.65 -18.79 58.85
N THR A 70 10.94 -18.64 58.47
CA THR A 70 11.93 -19.64 57.94
C THR A 70 11.68 -20.43 56.64
N ASN A 71 12.52 -20.25 55.60
CA ASN A 71 13.86 -20.82 55.33
C ASN A 71 13.87 -22.31 54.91
N THR A 72 14.35 -22.63 53.71
CA THR A 72 15.40 -23.66 53.50
C THR A 72 16.13 -23.47 52.16
N GLN A 73 17.47 -23.38 52.22
CA GLN A 73 18.42 -23.48 51.11
C GLN A 73 18.55 -24.95 50.64
N ALA A 74 18.90 -25.18 49.36
CA ALA A 74 19.85 -26.24 49.00
C ALA A 74 20.46 -26.02 47.60
N SER A 75 21.79 -25.93 47.60
CA SER A 75 22.73 -25.96 46.48
C SER A 75 23.00 -27.38 45.97
N VAL A 76 23.26 -27.59 44.66
CA VAL A 76 24.13 -28.70 44.19
C VAL A 76 24.96 -28.28 42.96
N LYS A 77 26.26 -28.64 43.05
CA LYS A 77 27.36 -28.46 42.10
C LYS A 77 27.43 -29.57 41.03
N ARG A 78 27.93 -29.18 39.84
CA ARG A 78 28.87 -29.86 38.89
C ARG A 78 28.71 -31.36 38.57
N LYS A 79 28.77 -31.70 37.27
CA LYS A 79 29.89 -32.49 36.69
C LYS A 79 29.96 -32.49 35.16
N ILE A 80 31.19 -32.32 34.67
CA ILE A 80 31.73 -32.58 33.33
C ILE A 80 32.19 -34.05 33.30
N VAL A 81 31.92 -34.83 32.23
CA VAL A 81 32.77 -35.93 31.72
C VAL A 81 32.50 -36.17 30.21
N SER A 82 33.55 -36.62 29.54
CA SER A 82 33.94 -36.77 28.14
C SER A 82 33.58 -38.09 27.41
N SER A 83 33.63 -38.02 26.06
CA SER A 83 34.22 -38.93 25.04
C SER A 83 34.01 -40.46 25.00
N SER A 84 33.66 -40.98 23.81
CA SER A 84 34.32 -42.10 23.06
C SER A 84 33.49 -42.39 21.78
N LEU A 85 33.99 -42.18 20.55
CA LEU A 85 34.73 -43.10 19.66
C LEU A 85 34.22 -44.56 19.63
N SER A 86 33.78 -45.01 18.45
CA SER A 86 33.83 -46.43 18.04
C SER A 86 33.70 -46.59 16.52
N ASP A 87 34.53 -47.51 16.02
CA ASP A 87 34.89 -47.83 14.64
C ASP A 87 33.85 -48.59 13.79
N LEU A 88 34.03 -48.45 12.47
CA LEU A 88 33.92 -49.41 11.34
C LEU A 88 33.62 -50.90 11.67
N PRO A 89 32.93 -51.64 10.76
CA PRO A 89 33.66 -52.23 9.62
C PRO A 89 32.93 -52.37 8.27
N SER A 90 33.81 -52.64 7.30
CA SER A 90 33.67 -52.95 5.88
C SER A 90 32.82 -54.17 5.50
N GLY A 91 32.23 -54.13 4.30
CA GLY A 91 31.76 -55.31 3.57
C GLY A 91 31.64 -55.04 2.07
N LYS A 92 32.60 -55.55 1.29
CA LYS A 92 32.62 -55.60 -0.18
C LYS A 92 31.65 -56.68 -0.68
N GLN A 93 30.88 -56.43 -1.74
CA GLN A 93 30.65 -57.43 -2.78
C GLN A 93 30.32 -56.80 -4.13
N LYS A 94 30.60 -57.59 -5.16
CA LYS A 94 31.02 -57.26 -6.51
C LYS A 94 30.05 -57.96 -7.44
N GLN A 95 29.46 -57.29 -8.42
CA GLN A 95 29.08 -57.99 -9.66
C GLN A 95 29.02 -57.05 -10.87
N LYS A 96 29.46 -57.64 -11.97
CA LYS A 96 29.91 -57.10 -13.24
C LYS A 96 29.08 -57.84 -14.28
N THR A 97 28.42 -57.15 -15.19
CA THR A 97 28.09 -57.69 -16.51
C THR A 97 27.92 -56.56 -17.52
N SER A 98 28.44 -56.84 -18.70
CA SER A 98 28.70 -56.01 -19.86
C SER A 98 27.91 -56.53 -21.06
N SER A 99 27.48 -55.64 -21.95
CA SER A 99 27.49 -55.78 -23.43
C SER A 99 26.67 -54.61 -24.03
N GLU A 100 27.25 -53.72 -24.84
CA GLU A 100 27.27 -53.79 -26.33
C GLU A 100 25.86 -53.90 -26.95
N SER A 101 25.43 -53.16 -27.97
CA SER A 101 26.09 -52.34 -29.00
C SER A 101 25.01 -51.63 -29.86
N SER A 102 25.47 -50.77 -30.78
CA SER A 102 24.93 -50.50 -32.13
C SER A 102 24.17 -49.19 -32.41
N ASN A 103 24.87 -48.36 -33.20
CA ASN A 103 24.48 -47.76 -34.48
C ASN A 103 23.36 -46.70 -34.59
N SER A 104 23.82 -45.49 -34.93
CA SER A 104 23.18 -44.41 -35.72
C SER A 104 22.64 -44.90 -37.09
N PRO A 105 22.03 -44.07 -38.00
CA PRO A 105 21.81 -42.61 -37.98
C PRO A 105 20.43 -42.14 -38.55
N SER A 106 20.11 -40.83 -38.47
CA SER A 106 19.78 -40.01 -39.66
C SER A 106 19.28 -38.61 -39.31
N GLN A 107 19.77 -37.67 -40.13
CA GLN A 107 19.47 -36.26 -40.18
C GLN A 107 18.03 -35.98 -40.62
N LYS A 108 17.47 -34.84 -40.22
CA LYS A 108 16.75 -33.94 -41.13
C LYS A 108 16.66 -32.53 -40.55
N MET A 109 17.38 -31.64 -41.23
CA MET A 109 17.19 -30.19 -41.17
C MET A 109 15.86 -29.82 -41.84
N SER A 110 15.14 -28.85 -41.27
CA SER A 110 14.25 -27.99 -42.06
C SER A 110 14.22 -26.58 -41.47
N THR A 111 14.59 -25.64 -42.32
CA THR A 111 14.69 -24.19 -42.13
C THR A 111 13.32 -23.50 -42.12
N PRO A 112 13.18 -22.33 -41.45
CA PRO A 112 11.96 -21.55 -41.47
C PRO A 112 11.89 -20.63 -42.71
N ARG A 113 10.74 -20.65 -43.41
CA ARG A 113 10.42 -19.74 -44.51
C ARG A 113 10.06 -18.34 -43.98
N ALA A 114 10.89 -17.37 -44.34
CA ALA A 114 10.62 -15.94 -44.20
C ALA A 114 9.47 -15.48 -45.13
N LYS A 115 8.44 -14.84 -44.58
CA LYS A 115 7.46 -14.05 -45.36
C LYS A 115 7.81 -12.57 -45.27
N LYS A 116 8.04 -12.00 -46.44
CA LYS A 116 8.46 -10.61 -46.70
C LYS A 116 7.39 -9.61 -46.28
N ARG A 117 7.84 -8.56 -45.57
CA ARG A 117 7.17 -7.26 -45.42
C ARG A 117 7.00 -6.62 -46.81
N LYS A 118 5.80 -6.11 -47.11
CA LYS A 118 5.58 -5.14 -48.19
C LYS A 118 5.05 -3.85 -47.55
N ARG A 119 5.92 -2.84 -47.45
CA ARG A 119 5.53 -1.44 -47.20
C ARG A 119 4.92 -0.92 -48.50
N GLY A 120 3.73 -0.34 -48.40
CA GLY A 120 3.12 0.48 -49.45
C GLY A 120 2.68 1.78 -48.82
N ILE A 121 3.40 2.85 -49.14
CA ILE A 121 3.06 4.24 -48.86
C ILE A 121 2.08 4.66 -49.95
N SER A 122 0.89 5.16 -49.58
CA SER A 122 0.10 6.02 -50.48
C SER A 122 -1.01 6.77 -49.73
N SER A 123 -0.82 8.07 -49.65
CA SER A 123 -1.83 9.15 -49.71
C SER A 123 -1.12 10.28 -50.48
N PRO A 124 -1.80 11.21 -51.18
CA PRO A 124 -3.15 11.71 -50.91
C PRO A 124 -4.01 11.99 -52.18
N ASP A 125 -5.14 12.64 -51.93
CA ASP A 125 -5.83 13.62 -52.80
C ASP A 125 -6.95 13.18 -53.77
N ASN A 126 -8.17 13.54 -53.32
CA ASN A 126 -8.98 14.64 -53.91
C ASN A 126 -9.88 14.29 -55.11
N ARG A 127 -11.19 14.56 -54.95
CA ARG A 127 -12.10 15.36 -55.82
C ARG A 127 -13.54 14.80 -55.94
N PHE A 128 -14.50 15.71 -55.65
CA PHE A 128 -15.77 16.04 -56.35
C PHE A 128 -16.69 14.88 -56.83
N SER A 129 -18.04 14.88 -56.77
CA SER A 129 -19.13 15.80 -56.38
C SER A 129 -20.47 15.00 -56.54
N PRO A 130 -21.69 15.54 -56.74
CA PRO A 130 -22.78 15.61 -55.75
C PRO A 130 -24.10 14.89 -56.15
N ARG A 131 -25.06 14.81 -55.22
CA ARG A 131 -26.53 14.84 -55.45
C ARG A 131 -27.24 14.78 -54.07
N GLU A 132 -27.74 15.89 -53.54
CA GLU A 132 -29.06 16.52 -53.77
C GLU A 132 -30.28 15.63 -53.48
N THR A 133 -30.92 15.95 -52.36
CA THR A 133 -32.38 16.07 -52.05
C THR A 133 -32.46 15.89 -50.53
N GLY A 134 -32.87 16.83 -49.70
CA GLY A 134 -33.85 17.92 -49.84
C GLY A 134 -34.84 17.74 -48.68
N ILE A 135 -35.21 18.86 -48.06
CA ILE A 135 -36.40 19.07 -47.19
C ILE A 135 -36.11 19.37 -45.69
N ALA A 136 -36.44 20.63 -45.37
CA ALA A 136 -36.99 21.19 -44.13
C ALA A 136 -36.07 21.58 -42.96
N ASP A 137 -35.76 22.88 -42.98
CA ASP A 137 -35.63 23.81 -41.84
C ASP A 137 -36.93 23.80 -40.97
N PRO A 138 -36.92 24.22 -39.69
CA PRO A 138 -36.90 25.67 -39.41
C PRO A 138 -36.11 26.14 -38.15
N LEU A 139 -35.45 27.31 -38.31
CA LEU A 139 -35.57 28.57 -37.52
C LEU A 139 -35.44 28.47 -35.98
N THR A 140 -34.66 29.23 -35.20
CA THR A 140 -34.05 30.58 -35.26
C THR A 140 -33.26 30.77 -33.92
N PRO A 141 -32.81 31.96 -33.46
CA PRO A 141 -31.56 32.63 -33.83
C PRO A 141 -30.63 32.90 -32.61
N ARG A 142 -29.31 32.97 -32.86
CA ARG A 142 -28.33 33.57 -31.92
C ARG A 142 -28.34 35.09 -32.01
N PRO A 143 -28.22 35.83 -30.89
CA PRO A 143 -27.86 37.25 -30.91
C PRO A 143 -26.32 37.47 -30.87
N PRO A 144 -25.82 38.59 -31.41
CA PRO A 144 -24.41 38.84 -31.67
C PRO A 144 -23.69 39.67 -30.59
N ALA A 145 -22.37 39.59 -30.62
CA ALA A 145 -21.45 40.46 -29.91
C ALA A 145 -21.49 41.91 -30.43
N ARG A 146 -21.42 42.92 -29.53
CA ARG A 146 -20.79 44.22 -29.83
C ARG A 146 -20.41 45.06 -28.60
N ARG A 147 -19.12 45.43 -28.60
CA ARG A 147 -18.42 46.64 -28.10
C ARG A 147 -19.19 47.77 -27.37
N SER A 148 -18.56 48.20 -26.27
CA SER A 148 -18.11 49.57 -25.94
C SER A 148 -19.11 50.72 -25.82
N THR A 149 -19.23 51.35 -24.63
CA THR A 149 -18.70 52.70 -24.31
C THR A 149 -19.19 53.21 -22.94
N ARG A 150 -18.25 53.83 -22.23
CA ARG A 150 -18.31 54.92 -21.24
C ARG A 150 -19.65 55.71 -21.17
N SER A 151 -20.14 56.01 -19.96
CA SER A 151 -20.28 57.38 -19.40
C SER A 151 -21.21 57.44 -18.17
N ALA A 152 -20.88 58.37 -17.28
CA ALA A 152 -21.49 58.66 -15.98
C ALA A 152 -22.87 59.32 -16.07
N GLN A 153 -23.70 59.10 -15.05
CA GLN A 153 -24.65 60.11 -14.58
C GLN A 153 -25.09 59.87 -13.13
N SER A 154 -25.37 60.98 -12.47
CA SER A 154 -25.37 61.21 -11.04
C SER A 154 -26.79 61.30 -10.45
N THR A 155 -26.89 61.07 -9.13
CA THR A 155 -27.88 61.59 -8.14
C THR A 155 -29.34 61.07 -8.18
N PRO A 156 -30.14 61.10 -7.07
CA PRO A 156 -29.96 61.84 -5.81
C PRO A 156 -30.20 61.08 -4.48
N SER A 157 -29.85 61.80 -3.42
CA SER A 157 -29.85 61.59 -1.97
C SER A 157 -31.20 61.31 -1.28
N THR A 158 -31.16 60.51 -0.20
CA THR A 158 -32.10 60.50 0.95
C THR A 158 -31.38 59.95 2.22
N PRO A 159 -31.91 60.14 3.45
CA PRO A 159 -31.16 60.71 4.57
C PRO A 159 -30.54 59.73 5.59
N GLN A 160 -29.57 60.29 6.32
CA GLN A 160 -28.89 59.90 7.55
C GLN A 160 -29.36 58.66 8.34
N VAL A 161 -28.44 57.72 8.54
CA VAL A 161 -28.22 57.08 9.85
C VAL A 161 -26.73 57.18 10.18
N ARG A 162 -26.43 57.94 11.24
CA ARG A 162 -25.09 58.24 11.72
C ARG A 162 -24.58 57.05 12.55
N THR A 163 -24.16 55.97 11.91
CA THR A 163 -23.43 54.91 12.58
C THR A 163 -21.98 55.35 12.74
N ARG A 164 -21.55 55.60 13.98
CA ARG A 164 -20.15 55.80 14.35
C ARG A 164 -19.34 54.63 13.80
N THR A 165 -18.57 54.87 12.75
CA THR A 165 -17.50 53.98 12.30
C THR A 165 -16.43 54.00 13.37
N ARG A 166 -16.51 53.04 14.30
CA ARG A 166 -15.42 52.71 15.20
C ARG A 166 -14.32 52.17 14.28
N THR A 167 -13.30 52.98 14.02
CA THR A 167 -12.11 52.62 13.27
C THR A 167 -11.53 51.36 13.89
N LEU A 168 -11.84 50.21 13.31
CA LEU A 168 -11.19 48.96 13.65
C LEU A 168 -9.72 49.17 13.32
N ALA A 169 -8.88 49.00 14.34
CA ALA A 169 -7.43 49.01 14.20
C ALA A 169 -7.03 48.16 12.97
N PRO A 170 -6.00 48.57 12.22
CA PRO A 170 -5.58 47.86 11.02
C PRO A 170 -5.35 46.39 11.39
N VAL A 171 -6.05 45.52 10.66
CA VAL A 171 -5.85 44.06 10.67
C VAL A 171 -4.34 43.82 10.70
N PRO A 172 -3.80 43.08 11.70
CA PRO A 172 -2.38 42.81 11.76
C PRO A 172 -1.99 42.15 10.44
N SER A 173 -1.17 42.86 9.65
CA SER A 173 -0.67 42.31 8.40
C SER A 173 0.00 40.98 8.72
N GLN A 174 -0.46 39.88 8.13
CA GLN A 174 0.06 38.51 8.25
C GLN A 174 1.55 38.36 7.82
N ARG A 175 2.29 39.47 7.65
CA ARG A 175 3.70 39.51 7.27
C ARG A 175 4.66 39.19 8.42
N ILE A 176 4.21 39.07 9.68
CA ILE A 176 5.11 38.80 10.82
C ILE A 176 5.53 37.32 10.91
N TYR A 177 4.89 36.41 10.16
CA TYR A 177 5.32 35.00 10.09
C TYR A 177 6.50 34.75 9.13
N ALA A 178 7.25 35.77 8.71
CA ALA A 178 8.32 35.63 7.71
C ALA A 178 9.68 35.16 8.27
N SER A 179 9.81 34.94 9.59
CA SER A 179 10.98 34.22 10.14
C SER A 179 10.72 32.70 10.18
N ARG A 180 10.23 32.16 9.07
CA ARG A 180 10.12 30.70 8.89
C ARG A 180 11.53 30.15 8.85
N SER A 181 11.85 29.27 9.80
CA SER A 181 13.10 28.52 9.80
C SER A 181 13.22 27.77 8.47
N ARG A 182 14.02 28.31 7.53
CA ARG A 182 14.39 27.68 6.26
C ARG A 182 15.25 26.44 6.46
N THR A 183 15.58 26.12 7.71
CA THR A 183 16.49 25.05 8.09
C THR A 183 15.82 24.00 8.96
N LEU A 184 14.50 24.05 9.15
CA LEU A 184 13.75 23.15 10.04
C LEU A 184 14.03 21.67 9.71
N PHE A 185 13.95 21.31 8.43
CA PHE A 185 14.18 19.95 7.94
C PHE A 185 15.55 19.77 7.27
N LYS A 186 16.34 20.84 7.19
CA LYS A 186 17.61 20.85 6.45
C LYS A 186 18.59 19.84 7.03
N TYR A 187 19.10 18.97 6.16
CA TYR A 187 20.03 17.87 6.44
C TYR A 187 19.51 16.74 7.35
N LYS A 188 18.26 16.85 7.86
CA LYS A 188 17.67 15.87 8.77
C LYS A 188 16.88 14.81 8.02
N PHE A 189 16.06 15.22 7.05
CA PHE A 189 15.11 14.32 6.39
C PHE A 189 15.15 14.40 4.87
N GLU A 190 14.91 13.24 4.28
CA GLU A 190 14.58 13.06 2.86
C GLU A 190 13.16 12.52 2.79
N PHE A 191 12.32 13.20 2.02
CA PHE A 191 10.89 12.97 2.00
C PHE A 191 10.46 12.20 0.77
N CYS A 192 9.49 11.32 0.95
CA CYS A 192 8.72 10.72 -0.14
C CYS A 192 7.23 11.00 0.09
N LEU A 193 6.50 11.38 -0.97
CA LEU A 193 5.07 11.67 -0.90
C LEU A 193 4.28 10.55 -1.60
N THR A 194 3.16 10.12 -1.00
CA THR A 194 2.27 9.12 -1.60
C THR A 194 0.81 9.34 -1.24
N GLY A 195 -0.11 9.02 -2.18
CA GLY A 195 -1.55 9.08 -1.91
C GLY A 195 -2.20 10.46 -2.04
N PHE A 196 -1.50 11.44 -2.62
CA PHE A 196 -2.03 12.78 -2.86
C PHE A 196 -2.45 12.96 -4.31
N MET A 197 -3.42 13.85 -4.53
CA MET A 197 -3.69 14.41 -5.86
C MET A 197 -2.53 15.32 -6.25
N LYS A 198 -2.23 15.42 -7.55
CA LYS A 198 -1.07 16.18 -8.06
C LYS A 198 -0.96 17.59 -7.50
N THR A 199 -2.07 18.34 -7.47
CA THR A 199 -2.11 19.71 -6.92
C THR A 199 -1.78 19.77 -5.43
N GLY A 200 -2.23 18.79 -4.66
CA GLY A 200 -1.91 18.65 -3.24
C GLY A 200 -0.47 18.21 -3.01
N GLU A 201 0.05 17.32 -3.86
CA GLU A 201 1.44 16.88 -3.84
C GLU A 201 2.40 18.04 -4.12
N ASP A 202 2.14 18.84 -5.15
CA ASP A 202 2.94 20.00 -5.51
C ASP A 202 2.95 21.04 -4.37
N SER A 203 1.79 21.33 -3.79
CA SER A 203 1.67 22.25 -2.65
C SER A 203 2.45 21.77 -1.41
N LEU A 204 2.41 20.47 -1.14
CA LEU A 204 3.14 19.88 -0.01
C LEU A 204 4.64 19.83 -0.27
N LYS A 205 5.05 19.58 -1.51
CA LYS A 205 6.45 19.63 -1.94
C LYS A 205 7.04 21.02 -1.73
N GLU A 206 6.36 22.06 -2.22
CA GLU A 206 6.78 23.45 -2.00
C GLU A 206 6.88 23.81 -0.51
N LEU A 207 5.93 23.33 0.30
CA LEU A 207 5.95 23.54 1.75
C LEU A 207 7.18 22.89 2.41
N ILE A 208 7.47 21.63 2.08
CA ILE A 208 8.60 20.88 2.65
C ILE A 208 9.93 21.52 2.22
N GLU A 209 10.09 21.81 0.93
CA GLU A 209 11.32 22.40 0.37
C GLU A 209 11.54 23.83 0.89
N GLY A 210 10.49 24.63 1.05
CA GLY A 210 10.54 25.96 1.65
C GLY A 210 11.05 25.98 3.10
N HIS A 211 10.95 24.84 3.79
CA HIS A 211 11.45 24.63 5.16
C HIS A 211 12.74 23.78 5.21
N GLY A 212 13.42 23.64 4.06
CA GLY A 212 14.72 23.00 3.93
C GLY A 212 14.69 21.49 3.79
N GLY A 213 13.52 20.87 3.64
CA GLY A 213 13.39 19.44 3.35
C GLY A 213 13.82 19.12 1.93
N LYS A 214 14.26 17.89 1.69
CA LYS A 214 14.64 17.40 0.36
C LYS A 214 13.65 16.35 -0.11
N ILE A 215 13.09 16.51 -1.31
CA ILE A 215 12.27 15.50 -1.98
C ILE A 215 13.02 15.09 -3.26
N PRO A 216 13.75 13.96 -3.26
CA PRO A 216 14.41 13.46 -4.45
C PRO A 216 13.43 13.20 -5.60
N GLU A 217 13.89 13.38 -6.83
CA GLU A 217 13.09 13.15 -8.03
C GLU A 217 12.67 11.67 -8.14
N ARG A 218 13.59 10.75 -7.84
CA ARG A 218 13.32 9.32 -7.80
C ARG A 218 13.09 8.87 -6.37
N TYR A 219 11.94 8.25 -6.12
CA TYR A 219 11.61 7.76 -4.78
C TYR A 219 12.56 6.63 -4.32
N GLN A 220 13.18 5.90 -5.25
CA GLN A 220 14.15 4.84 -4.95
C GLN A 220 15.41 5.38 -4.27
N ASP A 221 15.73 6.66 -4.49
CA ASP A 221 16.85 7.33 -3.82
C ASP A 221 16.53 7.63 -2.33
N VAL A 222 15.28 7.42 -1.89
CA VAL A 222 14.83 7.55 -0.49
C VAL A 222 14.42 6.21 0.10
N LEU A 223 13.63 5.44 -0.64
CA LEU A 223 12.97 4.22 -0.19
C LEU A 223 13.89 3.00 -0.38
N PHE A 224 14.92 2.93 0.45
CA PHE A 224 15.79 1.77 0.55
C PHE A 224 16.04 1.41 2.02
N LYS A 225 16.40 0.15 2.26
CA LYS A 225 16.63 -0.39 3.60
C LYS A 225 17.73 0.38 4.33
N ASN A 226 17.52 0.67 5.61
CA ASN A 226 18.45 1.40 6.48
C ASN A 226 18.71 2.87 6.08
N ASN A 227 17.78 3.57 5.42
CA ASN A 227 17.89 5.02 5.27
C ASN A 227 17.40 5.73 6.54
N PRO A 228 18.27 6.28 7.41
CA PRO A 228 17.86 6.90 8.66
C PRO A 228 17.22 8.28 8.47
N LYS A 229 17.32 8.86 7.26
CA LYS A 229 16.77 10.19 6.94
C LYS A 229 15.41 10.09 6.26
N ALA A 230 15.03 8.92 5.77
CA ALA A 230 13.79 8.76 5.02
C ALA A 230 12.57 8.98 5.92
N VAL A 231 11.61 9.76 5.43
CA VAL A 231 10.26 9.89 6.00
C VAL A 231 9.27 9.90 4.85
N VAL A 232 8.22 9.08 4.96
CA VAL A 232 7.14 9.09 3.97
C VAL A 232 5.96 9.89 4.53
N ILE A 233 5.50 10.86 3.77
CA ILE A 233 4.24 11.55 4.05
C ILE A 233 3.16 10.90 3.18
N ALA A 234 2.06 10.49 3.81
CA ALA A 234 1.03 9.69 3.18
C ALA A 234 -0.38 10.09 3.62
N THR A 235 -1.36 9.80 2.77
CA THR A 235 -2.77 9.78 3.19
C THR A 235 -3.13 8.43 3.81
N PRO A 236 -4.12 8.37 4.73
CA PRO A 236 -4.50 7.11 5.40
C PRO A 236 -4.96 6.01 4.43
N VAL A 237 -5.47 6.38 3.26
CA VAL A 237 -6.01 5.45 2.24
C VAL A 237 -4.96 4.94 1.25
N SER A 238 -3.70 5.34 1.41
CA SER A 238 -2.62 5.05 0.45
C SER A 238 -1.81 3.79 0.77
N TRP A 239 -2.22 3.01 1.77
CA TRP A 239 -1.49 1.85 2.28
C TRP A 239 -1.15 0.77 1.23
N ARG A 240 -1.93 0.64 0.15
CA ARG A 240 -1.65 -0.26 -0.99
C ARG A 240 -0.77 0.34 -2.09
N LYS A 241 -0.39 1.62 -1.99
CA LYS A 241 0.48 2.25 -2.99
C LYS A 241 1.89 1.69 -2.88
N ARG A 242 2.58 1.56 -4.02
CA ARG A 242 3.96 1.07 -4.10
C ARG A 242 4.89 1.76 -3.10
N LYS A 243 4.94 3.10 -3.13
CA LYS A 243 5.79 3.90 -2.22
C LYS A 243 5.50 3.61 -0.74
N PHE A 244 4.22 3.41 -0.40
CA PHE A 244 3.80 3.08 0.95
C PHE A 244 4.30 1.69 1.37
N MET A 245 4.00 0.65 0.58
CA MET A 245 4.40 -0.71 0.90
C MET A 245 5.92 -0.88 0.98
N GLN A 246 6.67 -0.19 0.11
CA GLN A 246 8.14 -0.17 0.19
C GLN A 246 8.65 0.51 1.46
N ALA A 247 8.02 1.60 1.90
CA ALA A 247 8.36 2.27 3.14
C ALA A 247 8.17 1.34 4.35
N ILE A 248 7.02 0.66 4.42
CA ILE A 248 6.73 -0.34 5.46
C ILE A 248 7.76 -1.46 5.45
N ALA A 249 8.08 -2.02 4.27
CA ALA A 249 9.08 -3.08 4.14
C ALA A 249 10.48 -2.66 4.59
N CYS A 250 10.82 -1.37 4.45
CA CYS A 250 12.10 -0.82 4.85
C CYS A 250 12.14 -0.31 6.30
N GLY A 251 11.02 -0.37 7.03
CA GLY A 251 10.91 0.23 8.37
C GLY A 251 10.99 1.76 8.36
N ILE A 252 10.66 2.40 7.23
CA ILE A 252 10.68 3.86 7.10
C ILE A 252 9.38 4.41 7.71
N PRO A 253 9.47 5.43 8.61
CA PRO A 253 8.28 6.05 9.19
C PRO A 253 7.34 6.61 8.12
N VAL A 254 6.07 6.22 8.20
CA VAL A 254 5.00 6.76 7.35
C VAL A 254 4.07 7.60 8.23
N VAL A 255 3.96 8.89 7.93
CA VAL A 255 3.25 9.85 8.78
C VAL A 255 2.28 10.73 7.99
N HIS A 256 1.28 11.25 8.71
CA HIS A 256 0.28 12.14 8.16
C HIS A 256 0.84 13.56 7.89
N THR A 257 0.22 14.28 6.96
CA THR A 257 0.62 15.65 6.56
C THR A 257 0.61 16.65 7.72
N ASP A 258 -0.26 16.46 8.70
CA ASP A 258 -0.34 17.35 9.86
C ASP A 258 0.94 17.36 10.70
N TRP A 259 1.76 16.31 10.65
CA TRP A 259 3.08 16.31 11.30
C TRP A 259 3.97 17.44 10.76
N ILE A 260 3.96 17.66 9.45
CA ILE A 260 4.72 18.75 8.81
C ILE A 260 4.21 20.11 9.29
N ARG A 261 2.88 20.29 9.29
CA ARG A 261 2.24 21.54 9.73
C ARG A 261 2.58 21.86 11.18
N ASP A 262 2.52 20.85 12.03
CA ASP A 262 2.82 20.97 13.46
C ASP A 262 4.30 21.21 13.75
N CYS A 263 5.21 20.61 12.99
CA CYS A 263 6.64 20.92 13.08
C CYS A 263 6.91 22.37 12.70
N ILE A 264 6.27 22.86 11.64
CA ILE A 264 6.40 24.25 11.18
C ILE A 264 5.83 25.21 12.21
N ALA A 265 4.65 24.93 12.75
CA ALA A 265 4.00 25.76 13.76
C ALA A 265 4.80 25.81 15.07
N ALA A 266 5.37 24.69 15.49
CA ALA A 266 6.18 24.60 16.70
C ALA A 266 7.61 25.19 16.51
N GLY A 267 8.09 25.28 15.27
CA GLY A 267 9.45 25.74 14.97
C GLY A 267 10.55 24.69 15.23
N TYR A 268 10.17 23.46 15.60
CA TYR A 268 11.09 22.33 15.79
C TYR A 268 10.44 21.03 15.31
N VAL A 269 11.26 20.00 15.08
CA VAL A 269 10.80 18.68 14.62
C VAL A 269 10.15 17.94 15.79
N LYS A 270 8.86 17.63 15.68
CA LYS A 270 8.14 16.83 16.67
C LYS A 270 8.42 15.33 16.49
N PRO A 271 8.31 14.52 17.57
CA PRO A 271 8.27 13.06 17.45
C PRO A 271 7.13 12.61 16.53
N PHE A 272 7.27 11.43 15.92
CA PHE A 272 6.25 10.86 15.02
C PHE A 272 5.01 10.36 15.76
N ASP A 273 5.09 10.14 17.08
CA ASP A 273 4.02 9.60 17.92
C ASP A 273 2.70 10.35 17.75
N GLY A 274 1.66 9.61 17.36
CA GLY A 274 0.31 10.10 17.10
C GLY A 274 0.10 10.64 15.69
N TYR A 275 1.13 10.65 14.82
CA TYR A 275 1.01 11.04 13.41
C TYR A 275 1.18 9.86 12.46
N GLN A 276 1.42 8.65 12.96
CA GLN A 276 1.50 7.45 12.13
C GLN A 276 0.18 7.23 11.38
N VAL A 277 0.28 6.97 10.09
CA VAL A 277 -0.86 6.49 9.30
C VAL A 277 -1.02 4.98 9.49
N PRO A 278 -2.25 4.43 9.35
CA PRO A 278 -2.46 3.00 9.49
C PRO A 278 -1.64 2.19 8.48
N THR A 279 -0.93 1.18 8.96
CA THR A 279 0.09 0.40 8.20
C THR A 279 -0.55 -0.47 7.11
N GLY A 280 -1.73 -1.01 7.37
CA GLY A 280 -2.47 -1.80 6.40
C GLY A 280 -3.66 -2.50 7.05
N TYR A 281 -4.48 -3.14 6.20
CA TYR A 281 -5.63 -3.91 6.65
C TYR A 281 -5.23 -5.33 6.99
N SER A 282 -5.45 -5.76 8.23
CA SER A 282 -5.29 -7.14 8.64
C SER A 282 -6.57 -7.93 8.41
N VAL A 283 -6.49 -8.94 7.54
CA VAL A 283 -7.62 -9.82 7.24
C VAL A 283 -8.07 -10.61 8.47
N THR A 284 -7.12 -10.98 9.33
CA THR A 284 -7.37 -11.77 10.54
C THR A 284 -8.13 -10.96 11.60
N THR A 285 -7.72 -9.71 11.83
CA THR A 285 -8.34 -8.84 12.84
C THR A 285 -9.49 -8.01 12.29
N ARG A 286 -9.67 -7.99 10.96
CA ARG A 286 -10.63 -7.16 10.22
C ARG A 286 -10.56 -5.67 10.57
N LYS A 287 -9.36 -5.20 10.88
CA LYS A 287 -9.08 -3.79 11.17
C LYS A 287 -7.76 -3.38 10.57
N PHE A 288 -7.55 -2.08 10.50
CA PHE A 288 -6.25 -1.52 10.17
C PHE A 288 -5.37 -1.46 11.41
N GLU A 289 -4.13 -1.90 11.26
CA GLU A 289 -3.15 -1.85 12.34
C GLU A 289 -2.39 -0.51 12.31
N CYS A 290 -2.16 0.08 13.49
CA CYS A 290 -1.60 1.42 13.66
C CYS A 290 -0.31 1.39 14.50
N PHE A 291 0.70 0.68 14.02
CA PHE A 291 1.98 0.63 14.71
C PHE A 291 3.16 0.84 13.75
N PRO A 292 4.29 1.38 14.24
CA PRO A 292 5.52 1.43 13.46
C PRO A 292 6.04 -0.01 13.24
N PRO A 293 6.43 -0.40 12.01
CA PRO A 293 7.05 -1.69 11.77
C PRO A 293 8.32 -1.86 12.61
N THR A 294 8.39 -2.92 13.42
CA THR A 294 9.51 -3.22 14.31
C THR A 294 10.33 -4.41 13.82
N GLU A 295 9.67 -5.44 13.29
CA GLU A 295 10.27 -6.65 12.77
C GLU A 295 10.41 -6.54 11.24
N LEU A 296 11.66 -6.38 10.79
CA LEU A 296 11.99 -6.22 9.36
C LEU A 296 12.59 -7.49 8.74
N HIS A 297 12.64 -8.59 9.49
CA HIS A 297 13.20 -9.86 9.06
C HIS A 297 12.15 -10.98 9.15
N ILE A 298 10.88 -10.64 8.89
CA ILE A 298 9.72 -11.54 8.93
C ILE A 298 9.92 -12.76 8.03
N PHE A 299 10.63 -12.60 6.91
CA PHE A 299 10.87 -13.66 5.93
C PHE A 299 12.27 -14.26 5.99
N LYS A 300 13.00 -14.04 7.09
CA LYS A 300 14.33 -14.63 7.28
C LYS A 300 14.26 -16.16 7.15
N ASP A 301 15.28 -16.73 6.50
CA ASP A 301 15.42 -18.18 6.29
C ASP A 301 14.39 -18.75 5.28
N TYR A 302 13.63 -17.90 4.57
CA TYR A 302 12.74 -18.30 3.48
C TYR A 302 13.20 -17.77 2.13
N SER A 303 13.06 -18.63 1.12
CA SER A 303 13.24 -18.31 -0.29
C SER A 303 11.90 -18.34 -1.05
N PHE A 304 11.75 -17.43 -2.01
CA PHE A 304 10.49 -17.21 -2.72
C PHE A 304 10.65 -17.37 -4.24
N GLY A 305 9.67 -18.01 -4.86
CA GLY A 305 9.46 -17.96 -6.31
C GLY A 305 8.26 -17.07 -6.63
N ILE A 306 8.36 -16.19 -7.63
CA ILE A 306 7.25 -15.34 -8.10
C ILE A 306 6.84 -15.83 -9.47
N ALA A 307 5.63 -16.40 -9.58
CA ALA A 307 5.12 -16.88 -10.86
C ALA A 307 4.63 -15.69 -11.71
N SER A 308 5.24 -15.51 -12.88
CA SER A 308 4.98 -14.41 -13.82
C SER A 308 4.05 -14.80 -14.99
N ASP A 309 3.64 -16.07 -15.09
CA ASP A 309 2.77 -16.63 -16.14
C ASP A 309 1.28 -16.36 -15.93
N VAL A 310 0.95 -15.15 -15.42
CA VAL A 310 -0.40 -14.69 -15.09
C VAL A 310 -1.19 -14.35 -16.36
N SER A 311 -2.45 -14.78 -16.43
CA SER A 311 -3.26 -14.69 -17.65
C SER A 311 -4.05 -13.39 -17.78
N GLN A 312 -4.53 -12.82 -16.67
CA GLN A 312 -5.44 -11.67 -16.71
C GLN A 312 -4.73 -10.32 -16.70
N MET A 313 -3.40 -10.31 -16.58
CA MET A 313 -2.59 -9.09 -16.52
C MET A 313 -1.69 -8.95 -17.75
N SER A 314 -1.37 -7.71 -18.12
CA SER A 314 -0.35 -7.47 -19.14
C SER A 314 1.02 -7.94 -18.64
N LYS A 315 1.90 -8.38 -19.54
CA LYS A 315 3.27 -8.79 -19.17
C LYS A 315 4.04 -7.69 -18.44
N ALA A 316 3.80 -6.43 -18.80
CA ALA A 316 4.45 -5.27 -18.17
C ALA A 316 3.96 -5.08 -16.73
N GLU A 317 2.65 -5.20 -16.49
CA GLU A 317 2.04 -5.11 -15.17
C GLU A 317 2.47 -6.28 -14.27
N ALA A 318 2.45 -7.51 -14.81
CA ALA A 318 2.94 -8.70 -14.11
C ALA A 318 4.41 -8.54 -13.69
N LYS A 319 5.26 -8.01 -14.59
CA LYS A 319 6.67 -7.72 -14.30
C LYS A 319 6.84 -6.61 -13.26
N ASP A 320 6.07 -5.52 -13.36
CA ASP A 320 6.14 -4.42 -12.40
C ASP A 320 5.73 -4.88 -10.98
N LYS A 321 4.70 -5.72 -10.90
CA LYS A 321 4.27 -6.37 -9.67
C LYS A 321 5.33 -7.33 -9.13
N SER A 322 5.94 -8.15 -9.99
CA SER A 322 7.06 -9.03 -9.63
C SER A 322 8.23 -8.25 -9.04
N ASN A 323 8.65 -7.17 -9.69
CA ASN A 323 9.72 -6.29 -9.21
C ASN A 323 9.40 -5.70 -7.83
N LEU A 324 8.15 -5.27 -7.62
CA LEU A 324 7.70 -4.73 -6.33
C LEU A 324 7.75 -5.79 -5.23
N MET A 325 7.27 -6.99 -5.51
CA MET A 325 7.23 -8.10 -4.55
C MET A 325 8.63 -8.59 -4.23
N THR A 326 9.50 -8.70 -5.24
CA THR A 326 10.93 -8.97 -5.05
C THR A 326 11.57 -7.97 -4.10
N PHE A 327 11.35 -6.66 -4.32
CA PHE A 327 11.87 -5.64 -3.43
C PHE A 327 11.36 -5.82 -1.99
N ILE A 328 10.05 -5.98 -1.82
CA ILE A 328 9.41 -6.10 -0.51
C ILE A 328 9.94 -7.31 0.26
N LEU A 329 9.97 -8.49 -0.37
CA LEU A 329 10.45 -9.73 0.23
C LEU A 329 11.91 -9.60 0.68
N MET A 330 12.78 -9.07 -0.19
CA MET A 330 14.19 -8.86 0.14
C MET A 330 14.37 -7.82 1.27
N ALA A 331 13.58 -6.75 1.25
CA ALA A 331 13.61 -5.74 2.31
C ALA A 331 13.17 -6.32 3.67
N CYS A 332 12.17 -7.21 3.65
CA CYS A 332 11.66 -7.98 4.78
C CYS A 332 12.50 -9.22 5.16
N GLY A 333 13.71 -9.35 4.60
CA GLY A 333 14.71 -10.32 5.05
C GLY A 333 14.67 -11.68 4.39
N ALA A 334 13.94 -11.86 3.28
CA ALA A 334 13.99 -13.10 2.50
C ALA A 334 15.44 -13.44 2.06
N ASP A 335 15.77 -14.73 2.09
CA ASP A 335 17.11 -15.23 1.75
C ASP A 335 17.36 -15.12 0.24
N ALA A 336 16.33 -15.40 -0.56
CA ALA A 336 16.36 -15.29 -2.00
C ALA A 336 14.96 -15.10 -2.59
N VAL A 337 14.88 -14.41 -3.73
CA VAL A 337 13.65 -14.28 -4.51
C VAL A 337 13.97 -14.52 -5.98
N TYR A 338 13.20 -15.37 -6.63
CA TYR A 338 13.38 -15.77 -8.02
C TYR A 338 12.11 -15.53 -8.83
N GLU A 339 12.24 -15.08 -10.08
CA GLU A 339 11.09 -14.89 -10.99
C GLU A 339 10.70 -16.17 -11.76
N ASP A 340 11.47 -17.26 -11.60
CA ASP A 340 11.37 -18.48 -12.41
C ASP A 340 11.64 -19.77 -11.60
N THR A 341 11.66 -20.92 -12.28
CA THR A 341 11.70 -22.25 -11.66
C THR A 341 13.01 -22.57 -10.92
N PHE A 342 13.03 -22.36 -9.61
CA PHE A 342 14.11 -22.76 -8.70
C PHE A 342 13.59 -23.55 -7.48
N ASP A 343 14.54 -24.14 -6.74
CA ASP A 343 14.33 -24.73 -5.41
C ASP A 343 14.04 -23.59 -4.43
N VAL A 344 12.78 -23.42 -4.07
CA VAL A 344 12.27 -22.33 -3.23
C VAL A 344 11.37 -22.89 -2.15
N ASP A 345 11.19 -22.15 -1.06
CA ASP A 345 10.33 -22.57 0.05
C ASP A 345 8.86 -22.21 -0.20
N ILE A 346 8.60 -21.05 -0.82
CA ILE A 346 7.24 -20.53 -1.04
C ILE A 346 7.09 -19.99 -2.46
N VAL A 347 5.97 -20.26 -3.11
CA VAL A 347 5.64 -19.67 -4.42
C VAL A 347 4.52 -18.64 -4.26
N LEU A 348 4.74 -17.42 -4.76
CA LEU A 348 3.76 -16.34 -4.80
C LEU A 348 3.20 -16.16 -6.20
N CYS A 349 1.88 -16.01 -6.31
CA CYS A 349 1.22 -15.64 -7.56
C CYS A 349 -0.09 -14.88 -7.31
N ASP A 350 -0.59 -14.11 -8.27
CA ASP A 350 -1.94 -13.51 -8.14
C ASP A 350 -3.04 -14.48 -8.58
N GLU A 351 -2.70 -15.43 -9.46
CA GLU A 351 -3.62 -16.36 -10.09
C GLU A 351 -3.08 -17.78 -10.01
N TYR A 352 -3.95 -18.77 -10.05
CA TYR A 352 -3.50 -20.16 -10.09
C TYR A 352 -3.04 -20.56 -11.50
N THR A 353 -1.76 -20.35 -11.78
CA THR A 353 -1.13 -20.59 -13.09
C THR A 353 -0.66 -22.04 -13.30
N PRO A 354 -0.27 -22.45 -14.53
CA PRO A 354 0.41 -23.72 -14.75
C PRO A 354 1.69 -23.89 -13.92
N THR A 355 2.46 -22.82 -13.71
CA THR A 355 3.65 -22.83 -12.84
C THR A 355 3.28 -23.13 -11.39
N CYS A 356 2.22 -22.50 -10.87
CA CYS A 356 1.69 -22.81 -9.54
C CYS A 356 1.32 -24.30 -9.41
N ARG A 357 0.65 -24.86 -10.42
CA ARG A 357 0.27 -26.28 -10.45
C ARG A 357 1.49 -27.20 -10.47
N TYR A 358 2.53 -26.83 -11.21
CA TYR A 358 3.78 -27.58 -11.26
C TYR A 358 4.38 -27.69 -9.85
N TYR A 359 4.55 -26.56 -9.17
CA TYR A 359 5.12 -26.53 -7.82
C TYR A 359 4.28 -27.25 -6.78
N LYS A 360 2.96 -27.00 -6.75
CA LYS A 360 2.05 -27.64 -5.81
C LYS A 360 2.03 -29.17 -5.96
N LYS A 361 2.07 -29.69 -7.20
CA LYS A 361 1.99 -31.15 -7.46
C LYS A 361 3.33 -31.87 -7.41
N ARG A 362 4.40 -31.27 -7.95
CA ARG A 362 5.70 -31.94 -8.09
C ARG A 362 6.56 -31.79 -6.83
N HIS A 363 6.52 -30.61 -6.23
CA HIS A 363 7.40 -30.24 -5.12
C HIS A 363 6.69 -30.13 -3.77
N HIS A 364 5.35 -30.23 -3.75
CA HIS A 364 4.53 -30.07 -2.53
C HIS A 364 4.77 -28.73 -1.81
N LEU A 365 5.17 -27.72 -2.57
CA LEU A 365 5.44 -26.39 -2.01
C LEU A 365 4.15 -25.61 -1.78
N PRO A 366 4.09 -24.78 -0.73
CA PRO A 366 3.00 -23.85 -0.52
C PRO A 366 2.97 -22.82 -1.65
N VAL A 367 1.80 -22.68 -2.27
CA VAL A 367 1.53 -21.64 -3.27
C VAL A 367 0.53 -20.66 -2.66
N LYS A 368 0.96 -19.41 -2.48
CA LYS A 368 0.21 -18.35 -1.83
C LYS A 368 -0.05 -17.20 -2.77
N ASP A 369 -1.09 -16.44 -2.45
CA ASP A 369 -1.30 -15.17 -3.10
C ASP A 369 -0.43 -14.05 -2.49
N PHE A 370 -0.44 -12.88 -3.13
CA PHE A 370 0.26 -11.72 -2.60
C PHE A 370 -0.36 -11.15 -1.31
N HIS A 371 -1.52 -11.64 -0.85
CA HIS A 371 -2.04 -11.29 0.47
C HIS A 371 -1.21 -11.92 1.59
N LEU A 372 -0.29 -12.86 1.31
CA LEU A 372 0.76 -13.23 2.28
C LEU A 372 1.53 -12.00 2.78
N MET A 373 1.61 -10.91 2.01
CA MET A 373 2.22 -9.65 2.46
C MET A 373 1.49 -8.99 3.64
N ASN A 374 0.30 -9.48 4.00
CA ASN A 374 -0.37 -9.12 5.24
C ASN A 374 0.47 -9.45 6.49
N THR A 375 1.43 -10.38 6.40
CA THR A 375 2.40 -10.64 7.48
C THR A 375 3.20 -9.38 7.84
N MET A 376 3.44 -8.46 6.89
CA MET A 376 4.06 -7.17 7.19
C MET A 376 3.15 -6.26 8.03
N VAL A 377 1.84 -6.37 7.82
CA VAL A 377 0.84 -5.59 8.55
C VAL A 377 0.63 -6.16 9.94
N THR A 378 0.75 -7.48 10.14
CA THR A 378 0.63 -8.14 11.45
C THR A 378 1.96 -8.25 12.18
N GLN A 379 3.09 -8.04 11.50
CA GLN A 379 4.46 -8.28 12.00
C GLN A 379 4.68 -9.71 12.52
N GLU A 380 3.90 -10.65 11.99
CA GLU A 380 3.93 -12.05 12.38
C GLU A 380 3.99 -12.89 11.11
N LEU A 381 4.96 -13.80 11.04
CA LEU A 381 5.03 -14.76 9.96
C LEU A 381 3.94 -15.81 10.17
N LEU A 382 2.96 -15.81 9.27
CA LEU A 382 1.93 -16.84 9.21
C LEU A 382 2.54 -18.11 8.63
N ASP A 383 2.18 -19.27 9.19
CA ASP A 383 2.67 -20.55 8.70
C ASP A 383 2.31 -20.70 7.20
N PRO A 384 3.30 -20.83 6.31
CA PRO A 384 3.05 -21.00 4.88
C PRO A 384 2.21 -22.23 4.54
N HIS A 385 2.09 -23.21 5.44
CA HIS A 385 1.29 -24.40 5.22
C HIS A 385 -0.16 -24.27 5.69
N GLU A 386 -0.51 -23.24 6.47
CA GLU A 386 -1.90 -23.00 6.86
C GLU A 386 -2.77 -22.69 5.64
N THR A 387 -4.05 -23.05 5.68
CA THR A 387 -4.99 -22.84 4.55
C THR A 387 -5.36 -21.37 4.29
N GLY A 388 -4.78 -20.43 5.05
CA GLY A 388 -4.92 -19.00 4.77
C GLY A 388 -4.23 -18.61 3.46
N PHE A 389 -4.82 -17.66 2.73
CA PHE A 389 -4.22 -17.07 1.51
C PHE A 389 -4.03 -18.04 0.34
N GLU A 390 -4.84 -19.11 0.27
CA GLU A 390 -4.90 -19.93 -0.92
C GLU A 390 -5.46 -19.15 -2.11
N LEU A 391 -4.84 -19.33 -3.28
CA LEU A 391 -5.29 -18.76 -4.54
C LEU A 391 -6.76 -19.13 -4.81
N GLN A 392 -7.59 -18.13 -5.08
CA GLN A 392 -8.95 -18.36 -5.56
C GLN A 392 -8.92 -19.19 -6.86
N ARG A 393 -9.77 -20.21 -6.94
CA ARG A 393 -9.89 -21.01 -8.16
C ARG A 393 -10.51 -20.16 -9.26
N VAL A 394 -9.83 -20.11 -10.40
CA VAL A 394 -10.33 -19.51 -11.64
C VAL A 394 -11.69 -20.15 -12.00
N GLY A 395 -12.75 -19.33 -12.08
CA GLY A 395 -14.09 -19.77 -12.47
C GLY A 395 -15.22 -19.43 -11.50
N SER A 396 -14.95 -18.84 -10.33
CA SER A 396 -16.01 -18.16 -9.55
C SER A 396 -16.36 -16.83 -10.21
N GLU A 397 -17.65 -16.48 -10.21
CA GLU A 397 -18.11 -15.14 -10.62
C GLU A 397 -17.60 -14.05 -9.65
N ASP A 398 -17.36 -14.46 -8.39
CA ASP A 398 -16.81 -13.63 -7.34
C ASP A 398 -15.30 -13.55 -7.48
N VAL A 399 -14.79 -12.32 -7.54
CA VAL A 399 -13.35 -12.03 -7.55
C VAL A 399 -12.92 -11.40 -6.23
N SER A 400 -11.71 -11.70 -5.77
CA SER A 400 -11.13 -11.07 -4.58
C SER A 400 -10.89 -9.56 -4.76
N SER A 401 -10.68 -9.12 -6.02
CA SER A 401 -10.43 -7.72 -6.36
C SER A 401 -10.86 -7.36 -7.77
N ALA A 402 -11.23 -6.09 -7.98
CA ALA A 402 -11.52 -5.54 -9.31
C ALA A 402 -11.10 -4.07 -9.40
N SER A 403 -10.55 -3.69 -10.56
CA SER A 403 -10.32 -2.28 -10.89
C SER A 403 -11.63 -1.64 -11.32
N ALA A 404 -12.03 -0.58 -10.63
CA ALA A 404 -13.26 0.14 -10.91
C ALA A 404 -13.03 1.65 -10.87
N GLU A 405 -13.77 2.40 -11.69
CA GLU A 405 -13.83 3.85 -11.57
C GLU A 405 -14.75 4.22 -10.40
N ILE A 406 -14.22 5.03 -9.48
CA ILE A 406 -14.94 5.54 -8.32
C ILE A 406 -14.79 7.07 -8.22
N GLY A 407 -15.65 7.68 -7.41
CA GLY A 407 -15.65 9.12 -7.15
C GLY A 407 -16.48 9.93 -8.14
N ASP A 408 -16.90 11.12 -7.72
CA ASP A 408 -17.90 11.92 -8.43
C ASP A 408 -17.35 12.62 -9.67
N ASN A 409 -16.27 13.37 -9.53
CA ASN A 409 -15.72 14.19 -10.62
C ASN A 409 -14.35 13.72 -11.11
N ASP A 410 -13.55 13.12 -10.23
CA ASP A 410 -12.15 12.82 -10.54
C ASP A 410 -11.97 11.51 -11.34
N LYS A 411 -13.03 10.69 -11.42
CA LYS A 411 -13.03 9.35 -12.07
C LYS A 411 -11.74 8.59 -11.75
N THR A 412 -11.49 8.42 -10.46
CA THR A 412 -10.30 7.72 -9.99
C THR A 412 -10.51 6.23 -10.17
N THR A 413 -9.72 5.62 -11.06
CA THR A 413 -9.70 4.16 -11.21
C THR A 413 -8.92 3.57 -10.04
N LEU A 414 -9.57 2.74 -9.25
CA LEU A 414 -9.01 2.14 -8.04
C LEU A 414 -9.31 0.64 -8.01
N LYS A 415 -8.31 -0.16 -7.65
CA LYS A 415 -8.45 -1.61 -7.50
C LYS A 415 -9.03 -1.95 -6.13
N LEU A 416 -10.33 -2.16 -6.05
CA LEU A 416 -11.07 -2.50 -4.84
C LEU A 416 -10.85 -3.97 -4.47
N TYR A 417 -10.88 -4.28 -3.18
CA TYR A 417 -10.74 -5.65 -2.68
C TYR A 417 -11.85 -5.99 -1.69
N THR A 418 -12.17 -7.28 -1.63
CA THR A 418 -13.04 -7.83 -0.58
C THR A 418 -12.44 -7.55 0.81
N GLY A 419 -13.28 -7.22 1.78
CA GLY A 419 -12.93 -6.80 3.14
C GLY A 419 -12.53 -5.33 3.29
N GLU A 420 -12.33 -4.58 2.20
CA GLU A 420 -12.06 -3.14 2.32
C GLU A 420 -13.30 -2.36 2.75
N LEU A 421 -13.06 -1.24 3.45
CA LEU A 421 -14.09 -0.27 3.76
C LEU A 421 -14.14 0.84 2.71
N VAL A 422 -15.36 1.18 2.32
CA VAL A 422 -15.64 2.25 1.36
C VAL A 422 -16.73 3.17 1.87
N MET A 423 -16.64 4.42 1.46
CA MET A 423 -17.71 5.40 1.65
C MET A 423 -18.55 5.45 0.38
N ALA A 424 -19.85 5.22 0.49
CA ALA A 424 -20.76 5.07 -0.65
C ALA A 424 -22.05 5.91 -0.51
N ASP A 425 -22.54 6.38 -1.64
CA ASP A 425 -23.85 7.02 -1.79
C ASP A 425 -24.92 5.97 -2.14
N ILE A 426 -25.56 5.47 -1.10
CA ILE A 426 -26.61 4.46 -1.19
C ILE A 426 -27.97 5.10 -1.45
N SER A 427 -28.16 6.33 -0.99
CA SER A 427 -29.41 7.08 -1.13
C SER A 427 -29.71 7.48 -2.58
N GLY A 428 -28.69 7.57 -3.44
CA GLY A 428 -28.81 8.07 -4.81
C GLY A 428 -29.25 9.53 -4.88
N GLY A 429 -29.35 10.21 -3.74
CA GLY A 429 -29.58 11.64 -3.64
C GLY A 429 -28.24 12.35 -3.70
N ALA A 430 -28.19 13.49 -4.39
CA ALA A 430 -27.01 14.36 -4.45
C ALA A 430 -26.72 14.98 -3.07
N ALA A 431 -26.22 14.17 -2.14
CA ALA A 431 -25.83 14.62 -0.83
C ALA A 431 -24.62 15.55 -0.97
N GLU A 432 -24.80 16.82 -0.64
CA GLU A 432 -23.75 17.84 -0.77
C GLU A 432 -22.64 17.68 0.30
N HIS A 433 -22.86 16.88 1.35
CA HIS A 433 -21.92 16.74 2.46
C HIS A 433 -21.49 15.30 2.67
N TYR A 434 -20.17 15.07 2.77
CA TYR A 434 -19.57 13.73 2.92
C TYR A 434 -20.00 12.98 4.19
N LEU A 435 -20.53 13.70 5.18
CA LEU A 435 -21.00 13.13 6.44
C LEU A 435 -22.32 12.38 6.28
N LEU A 436 -23.00 12.57 5.15
CA LEU A 436 -24.23 11.87 4.78
C LEU A 436 -23.95 10.54 4.08
N PHE A 437 -22.72 10.29 3.65
CA PHE A 437 -22.38 9.02 3.03
C PHE A 437 -22.30 7.90 4.06
N ASN A 438 -22.65 6.72 3.59
CA ASN A 438 -22.63 5.50 4.37
C ASN A 438 -21.25 4.85 4.28
N VAL A 439 -20.82 4.19 5.36
CA VAL A 439 -19.59 3.40 5.37
C VAL A 439 -19.98 1.93 5.21
N CYS A 440 -19.39 1.26 4.23
CA CYS A 440 -19.69 -0.12 3.90
C CYS A 440 -18.42 -0.97 3.86
N GLU A 441 -18.53 -2.23 4.26
CA GLU A 441 -17.53 -3.28 4.03
C GLU A 441 -17.84 -4.00 2.71
N ILE A 442 -16.84 -4.21 1.86
CA ILE A 442 -17.01 -5.00 0.63
C ILE A 442 -17.02 -6.48 0.99
N LEU A 443 -18.16 -7.16 0.82
CA LEU A 443 -18.33 -8.58 1.14
C LEU A 443 -18.00 -9.49 -0.05
N SER A 444 -18.37 -9.09 -1.26
CA SER A 444 -17.96 -9.74 -2.51
C SER A 444 -17.95 -8.76 -3.67
N ILE A 445 -17.22 -9.10 -4.73
CA ILE A 445 -17.09 -8.29 -5.95
C ILE A 445 -17.48 -9.15 -7.13
N HIS A 446 -18.50 -8.71 -7.87
CA HIS A 446 -19.00 -9.36 -9.07
C HIS A 446 -18.63 -8.53 -10.31
N VAL A 447 -17.95 -9.16 -11.26
CA VAL A 447 -17.53 -8.49 -12.52
C VAL A 447 -18.35 -9.07 -13.66
N SER A 448 -19.37 -8.32 -14.08
CA SER A 448 -20.19 -8.70 -15.24
C SER A 448 -19.52 -8.30 -16.56
N GLY A 449 -19.59 -9.17 -17.57
CA GLY A 449 -19.14 -8.83 -18.93
C GLY A 449 -17.73 -9.29 -19.32
N ARG A 450 -17.10 -10.22 -18.60
CA ARG A 450 -15.98 -11.00 -19.16
C ARG A 450 -16.50 -11.81 -20.33
N LYS A 451 -16.29 -11.32 -21.55
CA LYS A 451 -16.42 -12.14 -22.75
C LYS A 451 -15.35 -13.23 -22.64
N ASP A 452 -15.76 -14.48 -22.52
CA ASP A 452 -14.86 -15.60 -22.76
C ASP A 452 -14.16 -15.37 -24.09
N GLU A 453 -12.82 -15.32 -24.06
CA GLU A 453 -11.96 -14.94 -25.20
C GLU A 453 -12.18 -15.80 -26.47
N GLY A 454 -13.05 -16.82 -26.43
CA GLY A 454 -13.45 -17.63 -27.57
C GLY A 454 -14.59 -17.09 -28.43
N SER A 455 -15.39 -16.12 -27.98
CA SER A 455 -16.60 -15.69 -28.71
C SER A 455 -16.37 -14.44 -29.56
N GLN A 456 -15.87 -14.61 -30.78
CA GLN A 456 -15.57 -13.55 -31.77
C GLN A 456 -16.82 -12.84 -32.37
N SER A 457 -17.91 -12.66 -31.62
CA SER A 457 -19.05 -11.89 -32.13
C SER A 457 -18.71 -10.39 -32.19
N LYS A 458 -18.51 -9.90 -33.41
CA LYS A 458 -18.11 -8.51 -33.80
C LYS A 458 -19.15 -7.42 -33.50
N ARG A 459 -20.00 -7.57 -32.47
CA ARG A 459 -20.93 -6.47 -32.12
C ARG A 459 -20.22 -5.42 -31.28
N LYS A 460 -20.12 -4.24 -31.88
CA LYS A 460 -19.53 -2.99 -31.39
C LYS A 460 -20.54 -2.29 -30.45
N ASP A 461 -21.07 -3.02 -29.48
CA ASP A 461 -21.85 -2.42 -28.40
C ASP A 461 -20.90 -2.16 -27.24
N SER A 462 -20.97 -0.96 -26.67
CA SER A 462 -20.09 -0.46 -25.60
C SER A 462 -20.09 -1.44 -24.44
N ASN A 463 -19.01 -2.23 -24.36
CA ASN A 463 -18.84 -3.28 -23.39
C ASN A 463 -18.30 -2.64 -22.09
N ASP A 464 -19.12 -1.80 -21.47
CA ASP A 464 -18.81 -1.20 -20.18
C ASP A 464 -18.84 -2.34 -19.15
N SER A 465 -17.66 -2.82 -18.78
CA SER A 465 -17.51 -3.79 -17.70
C SER A 465 -18.08 -3.18 -16.43
N CYS A 466 -19.25 -3.66 -16.00
CA CYS A 466 -19.89 -3.17 -14.79
C CYS A 466 -19.40 -4.00 -13.61
N VAL A 467 -18.73 -3.32 -12.66
CA VAL A 467 -18.32 -3.88 -11.37
C VAL A 467 -19.44 -3.63 -10.37
N MET A 468 -20.07 -4.71 -9.93
CA MET A 468 -21.08 -4.71 -8.87
C MET A 468 -20.43 -5.16 -7.57
N LEU A 469 -20.73 -4.46 -6.48
CA LEU A 469 -20.19 -4.73 -5.16
C LEU A 469 -21.34 -5.19 -4.26
N HIS A 470 -21.20 -6.35 -3.66
CA HIS A 470 -22.04 -6.74 -2.54
C HIS A 470 -21.38 -6.20 -1.27
N VAL A 471 -22.09 -5.34 -0.54
CA VAL A 471 -21.53 -4.59 0.58
C VAL A 471 -22.38 -4.70 1.84
N GLY A 472 -21.71 -4.74 2.98
CA GLY A 472 -22.33 -4.68 4.31
C GLY A 472 -22.30 -3.25 4.85
N LEU A 473 -23.46 -2.64 5.05
CA LEU A 473 -23.62 -1.31 5.64
C LEU A 473 -23.30 -1.32 7.14
N LEU A 474 -22.29 -0.59 7.56
CA LEU A 474 -21.92 -0.45 8.97
C LEU A 474 -22.73 0.66 9.65
N LYS A 475 -23.23 0.40 10.86
CA LYS A 475 -23.96 1.39 11.66
C LYS A 475 -23.01 2.52 12.03
N ARG A 476 -23.48 3.75 11.83
CA ARG A 476 -22.75 4.97 12.21
C ARG A 476 -23.74 6.05 12.62
N GLU A 477 -23.47 6.71 13.74
CA GLU A 477 -24.19 7.94 14.08
C GLU A 477 -23.65 9.10 13.23
N PRO A 478 -24.50 10.05 12.80
CA PRO A 478 -24.03 11.23 12.09
C PRO A 478 -22.91 11.93 12.87
N TYR A 479 -21.87 12.37 12.16
CA TYR A 479 -20.70 13.05 12.75
C TYR A 479 -19.85 12.20 13.71
N ASN A 480 -20.19 10.93 13.93
CA ASN A 480 -19.42 10.03 14.79
C ASN A 480 -18.52 9.12 13.93
N PRO A 481 -17.21 9.04 14.20
CA PRO A 481 -16.30 8.12 13.51
C PRO A 481 -16.41 6.67 14.00
N LYS A 482 -17.25 6.38 15.00
CA LYS A 482 -17.55 5.02 15.47
C LYS A 482 -18.34 4.22 14.45
N LEU A 483 -17.90 3.00 14.16
CA LEU A 483 -18.58 2.03 13.30
C LEU A 483 -18.98 0.79 14.10
N SER A 484 -20.12 0.19 13.75
CA SER A 484 -20.47 -1.14 14.25
C SER A 484 -19.49 -2.19 13.73
N LYS A 485 -19.27 -3.24 14.53
CA LYS A 485 -18.42 -4.38 14.16
C LYS A 485 -19.03 -5.26 13.06
N SER A 486 -20.36 -5.39 13.06
CA SER A 486 -21.10 -6.16 12.06
C SER A 486 -21.93 -5.25 11.15
N PRO A 487 -22.15 -5.65 9.89
CA PRO A 487 -23.13 -5.01 9.02
C PRO A 487 -24.53 -5.04 9.62
N VAL A 488 -25.25 -3.92 9.49
CA VAL A 488 -26.68 -3.83 9.83
C VAL A 488 -27.55 -4.29 8.67
N LYS A 489 -27.06 -4.10 7.44
CA LYS A 489 -27.79 -4.42 6.21
C LYS A 489 -26.81 -4.75 5.10
N GLU A 490 -27.10 -5.78 4.32
CA GLU A 490 -26.36 -6.12 3.10
C GLU A 490 -27.09 -5.59 1.87
N LEU A 491 -26.33 -5.12 0.89
CA LEU A 491 -26.81 -4.38 -0.28
C LEU A 491 -25.92 -4.66 -1.49
N GLU A 492 -26.49 -4.63 -2.68
CA GLU A 492 -25.71 -4.52 -3.92
C GLU A 492 -25.61 -3.05 -4.34
N ILE A 493 -24.41 -2.59 -4.66
CA ILE A 493 -24.15 -1.25 -5.18
C ILE A 493 -23.26 -1.31 -6.42
N SER A 494 -23.41 -0.33 -7.32
CA SER A 494 -22.46 -0.13 -8.42
C SER A 494 -21.17 0.52 -7.88
N SER A 495 -20.02 0.20 -8.49
CA SER A 495 -18.76 0.89 -8.16
C SER A 495 -18.83 2.41 -8.31
N SER A 496 -19.68 2.91 -9.21
CA SER A 496 -19.93 4.35 -9.41
C SER A 496 -20.53 5.05 -8.19
N GLN A 497 -21.19 4.31 -7.29
CA GLN A 497 -21.73 4.85 -6.04
C GLN A 497 -20.65 5.00 -4.96
N VAL A 498 -19.47 4.42 -5.16
CA VAL A 498 -18.36 4.53 -4.24
C VAL A 498 -17.70 5.90 -4.42
N LYS A 499 -17.61 6.65 -3.32
CA LYS A 499 -17.02 8.00 -3.32
C LYS A 499 -15.53 7.97 -3.03
N ARG A 500 -15.12 7.16 -2.04
CA ARG A 500 -13.71 6.97 -1.64
C ARG A 500 -13.52 5.72 -0.79
N ARG A 501 -12.28 5.31 -0.63
CA ARG A 501 -11.89 4.34 0.42
C ARG A 501 -11.84 5.01 1.77
N VAL A 502 -12.06 4.21 2.81
CA VAL A 502 -11.87 4.62 4.19
C VAL A 502 -11.15 3.50 4.94
N VAL A 503 -10.64 3.83 6.12
CA VAL A 503 -9.94 2.87 6.99
C VAL A 503 -10.59 2.90 8.36
N ALA A 504 -10.66 1.74 9.01
CA ALA A 504 -11.11 1.64 10.39
C ALA A 504 -10.02 1.00 11.26
N ILE A 505 -9.70 1.66 12.35
CA ILE A 505 -8.66 1.25 13.30
C ILE A 505 -9.29 0.89 14.65
N SER A 506 -8.48 0.48 15.63
CA SER A 506 -8.99 0.29 16.99
C SER A 506 -9.37 1.63 17.63
N LYS A 507 -10.25 1.60 18.63
CA LYS A 507 -10.64 2.79 19.39
C LYS A 507 -9.45 3.38 20.15
N GLU A 508 -8.60 2.52 20.70
CA GLU A 508 -7.37 2.89 21.38
C GLU A 508 -6.44 3.65 20.43
N ASP A 509 -6.15 3.09 19.27
CA ASP A 509 -5.28 3.71 18.27
C ASP A 509 -5.85 5.06 17.83
N TYR A 510 -7.16 5.13 17.58
CA TYR A 510 -7.83 6.39 17.21
C TYR A 510 -7.71 7.47 18.29
N GLY A 511 -7.73 7.08 19.56
CA GLY A 511 -7.52 7.97 20.70
C GLY A 511 -6.11 8.55 20.76
N THR A 512 -5.10 7.80 20.28
CA THR A 512 -3.70 8.24 20.26
C THR A 512 -3.36 9.18 19.08
N LEU A 513 -4.18 9.18 18.02
CA LEU A 513 -3.93 10.02 16.85
C LEU A 513 -4.06 11.52 17.20
N LYS A 514 -3.00 12.28 16.89
CA LYS A 514 -2.92 13.75 16.99
C LYS A 514 -3.58 14.48 15.82
N TYR A 515 -3.94 13.75 14.77
CA TYR A 515 -4.68 14.26 13.62
C TYR A 515 -6.05 13.59 13.53
N LYS A 516 -6.97 14.25 12.82
CA LYS A 516 -8.32 13.73 12.54
C LYS A 516 -8.57 13.87 11.05
N ASP A 517 -8.60 12.74 10.36
CA ASP A 517 -8.84 12.64 8.92
C ASP A 517 -10.24 12.05 8.67
N GLU A 518 -10.97 12.60 7.70
CA GLU A 518 -12.34 12.20 7.35
C GLU A 518 -12.44 10.76 6.82
N SER A 519 -11.30 10.17 6.48
CA SER A 519 -11.18 8.81 5.95
C SER A 519 -10.87 7.79 7.05
N ILE A 520 -10.66 8.20 8.30
CA ILE A 520 -10.35 7.32 9.43
C ILE A 520 -11.56 7.19 10.37
N TYR A 521 -11.93 5.95 10.61
CA TYR A 521 -12.98 5.52 11.53
C TYR A 521 -12.39 4.61 12.60
N TYR A 522 -13.18 4.25 13.61
CA TYR A 522 -12.82 3.19 14.55
C TYR A 522 -13.97 2.20 14.76
N LEU A 523 -13.63 0.94 14.96
CA LEU A 523 -14.60 -0.13 15.22
C LEU A 523 -14.99 -0.16 16.70
N GLU A 524 -16.23 -0.54 16.97
CA GLU A 524 -16.70 -0.82 18.32
C GLU A 524 -16.07 -2.09 18.91
N ASP A 525 -15.56 -1.99 20.14
CA ASP A 525 -14.95 -3.11 20.85
C ASP A 525 -16.00 -4.14 21.24
N ALA A 526 -15.73 -5.41 20.96
CA ALA A 526 -16.65 -6.51 21.28
C ALA A 526 -16.80 -6.78 22.79
N SER A 527 -15.99 -6.13 23.62
CA SER A 527 -15.88 -6.35 25.07
C SER A 527 -16.74 -5.40 25.90
N GLU A 528 -17.39 -4.40 25.29
CA GLU A 528 -18.48 -3.69 25.96
C GLU A 528 -19.75 -4.51 25.73
N PRO A 529 -20.16 -5.41 26.65
CA PRO A 529 -21.51 -5.98 26.57
C PRO A 529 -22.46 -4.80 26.47
N ASP A 530 -23.40 -4.84 25.52
CA ASP A 530 -24.42 -3.81 25.32
C ASP A 530 -24.98 -3.40 26.69
N LYS A 531 -24.39 -2.36 27.30
CA LYS A 531 -25.01 -1.66 28.39
C LYS A 531 -26.17 -1.03 27.66
N LEU A 532 -27.33 -1.70 27.75
CA LEU A 532 -28.61 -1.19 27.33
C LEU A 532 -28.61 0.28 27.70
N PHE A 533 -28.38 1.12 26.70
CA PHE A 533 -28.44 2.55 26.84
C PHE A 533 -29.91 2.80 27.14
N VAL A 534 -30.26 2.75 28.43
CA VAL A 534 -31.44 3.39 28.95
C VAL A 534 -31.23 4.82 28.56
N SER A 535 -31.92 5.22 27.51
CA SER A 535 -31.83 6.55 26.93
C SER A 535 -32.26 7.56 27.99
N GLU A 536 -31.32 8.05 28.77
CA GLU A 536 -31.46 9.36 29.42
C GLU A 536 -31.30 10.42 28.33
N GLN A 537 -32.29 10.48 27.43
CA GLN A 537 -32.67 11.72 26.77
C GLN A 537 -33.23 12.64 27.85
N LYS A 538 -32.34 13.29 28.60
CA LYS A 538 -32.65 14.53 29.30
C LYS A 538 -31.64 15.57 28.86
N TRP A 539 -32.19 16.75 28.58
CA TRP A 539 -31.54 18.04 28.28
C TRP A 539 -31.21 18.31 26.81
N LEU A 540 -32.22 18.80 26.08
CA LEU A 540 -32.34 20.24 25.79
C LEU A 540 -33.73 20.52 25.18
N THR A 541 -34.63 21.03 26.03
CA THR A 541 -35.82 21.78 25.61
C THR A 541 -35.64 23.22 26.08
N GLN A 542 -35.98 24.13 25.17
CA GLN A 542 -35.89 25.61 25.17
C GLN A 542 -34.53 26.23 24.84
#